data_AF-A0A017HF25-F1
#
_entry.id   AF-A0A017HF25-F1
#
_cell.length_a   1.000
_cell.length_b   1.000
_cell.length_c   1.000
_cell.angle_alpha   90.00
_cell.angle_beta   90.00
_cell.angle_gamma   90.00
#
_symmetry.space_group_name_H-M   'P 1'
#
loop_
_entity.id
_entity.type
_entity.pdbx_description
1 polymer ?
#
loop_
_entity_poly.entity_id
_entity_poly.type
_entity_poly.pdbx_seq_one_letter_code
_entity_poly.pdbx_strand_id
1 'polypeptide(L)'
;MRDPEEIVLALRVADPALAERLSEILGAVPGLRLAAGGEPADAAIQDEGATPPEAGTLTTREREVLGLLTEGASNKAIARRLGISVHTAKFHVGRVIDKLDATGRTDAVAHAARTGLIHL
;
A
#
# COMPACT_ATOMS: atom_id res chain seq x y z
N MET A 1 14.65 9.46 26.58
CA MET A 1 13.77 10.47 25.94
C MET A 1 13.50 10.02 24.51
N ARG A 2 12.56 9.09 24.38
CA ARG A 2 11.74 8.80 23.20
C ARG A 2 10.35 8.71 23.82
N ASP A 3 9.48 9.66 23.51
CA ASP A 3 8.11 9.66 24.03
C ASP A 3 7.38 8.39 23.56
N PRO A 4 6.46 7.81 24.36
CA PRO A 4 5.92 6.48 24.10
C PRO A 4 5.18 6.48 22.75
N GLU A 5 5.73 5.69 21.83
CA GLU A 5 5.33 5.39 20.44
C GLU A 5 4.00 5.98 19.98
N GLU A 6 4.01 7.27 19.59
CA GLU A 6 2.92 7.87 18.82
C GLU A 6 2.94 7.25 17.40
N ILE A 7 1.89 6.51 17.05
CA ILE A 7 1.69 5.92 15.73
C ILE A 7 1.07 6.97 14.82
N VAL A 8 1.75 7.31 13.73
CA VAL A 8 1.28 8.28 12.74
C VAL A 8 0.53 7.56 11.62
N LEU A 9 -0.71 7.97 11.34
CA LEU A 9 -1.61 7.31 10.40
C LEU A 9 -2.07 8.28 9.32
N ALA A 10 -1.79 8.00 8.06
CA ALA A 10 -2.33 8.77 6.94
C ALA A 10 -3.74 8.28 6.59
N LEU A 11 -4.71 9.19 6.53
CA LEU A 11 -6.07 8.89 6.10
C LEU A 11 -6.36 9.57 4.76
N ARG A 12 -6.76 8.80 3.75
CA ARG A 12 -7.20 9.30 2.45
C ARG A 12 -8.56 8.73 2.15
N VAL A 13 -9.61 9.55 2.19
CA VAL A 13 -11.00 9.12 1.97
C VAL A 13 -11.66 10.01 0.92
N ALA A 14 -12.39 9.41 -0.04
CA ALA A 14 -13.05 10.17 -1.11
C ALA A 14 -14.28 10.92 -0.60
N ASP A 15 -15.02 10.30 0.32
CA ASP A 15 -16.17 10.90 0.99
C ASP A 15 -15.70 11.84 2.13
N PRO A 16 -15.94 13.16 2.02
CA PRO A 16 -15.52 14.13 3.04
C PRO A 16 -16.24 13.92 4.38
N ALA A 17 -17.50 13.46 4.38
CA ALA A 17 -18.26 13.22 5.61
C ALA A 17 -17.70 12.00 6.36
N LEU A 18 -17.26 10.98 5.62
CA LEU A 18 -16.58 9.83 6.21
C LEU A 18 -15.17 10.18 6.70
N ALA A 19 -14.44 11.00 5.95
CA ALA A 19 -13.11 11.49 6.32
C ALA A 19 -13.15 12.25 7.66
N GLU A 20 -14.15 13.11 7.83
CA GLU A 20 -14.38 13.88 9.06
C GLU A 20 -14.68 12.96 10.26
N ARG A 21 -15.64 12.03 10.10
CA ARG A 21 -16.00 11.05 11.15
C ARG A 21 -14.82 10.19 11.58
N LEU A 22 -14.04 9.69 10.63
CA LEU A 22 -12.85 8.88 10.92
C LEU A 22 -11.77 9.71 11.60
N SER A 23 -11.61 10.98 11.20
CA SER A 23 -10.65 11.88 11.82
C SER A 23 -10.97 12.13 13.30
N GLU A 24 -12.25 12.31 13.61
CA GLU A 24 -12.74 12.47 14.97
C GLU A 24 -12.52 11.22 15.82
N ILE A 25 -12.91 10.04 15.31
CA ILE A 25 -12.78 8.77 16.03
C ILE A 25 -11.30 8.42 16.28
N LEU A 26 -10.47 8.53 15.25
CA LEU A 26 -9.06 8.14 15.33
C LEU A 26 -8.24 9.16 16.13
N GLY A 27 -8.59 10.45 16.09
CA GLY A 27 -7.94 11.49 16.90
C GLY A 27 -8.19 11.35 18.40
N ALA A 28 -9.20 10.58 18.81
CA ALA A 28 -9.48 10.30 20.21
C ALA A 28 -8.69 9.11 20.79
N VAL A 29 -7.93 8.38 19.97
CA VAL A 29 -7.16 7.20 20.40
C VAL A 29 -5.81 7.63 20.97
N PRO A 30 -5.52 7.39 22.27
CA PRO A 30 -4.24 7.74 22.85
C PRO A 30 -3.08 7.02 22.14
N GLY A 31 -2.05 7.78 21.75
CA GLY A 31 -0.90 7.25 21.02
C GLY A 31 -1.13 7.07 19.52
N LEU A 32 -2.24 7.54 18.96
CA LEU A 32 -2.50 7.57 17.53
C LEU A 32 -2.64 9.02 17.06
N ARG A 33 -1.93 9.38 15.98
CA ARG A 33 -2.01 10.70 15.37
C ARG A 33 -2.26 10.59 13.88
N LEU A 34 -3.14 11.43 13.35
CA LEU A 34 -3.36 11.51 11.91
C LEU A 34 -2.27 12.37 11.26
N ALA A 35 -1.71 11.85 10.17
CA ALA A 35 -0.71 12.55 9.38
C ALA A 35 -1.35 13.74 8.66
N ALA A 36 -0.72 14.91 8.75
CA ALA A 36 -1.08 16.04 7.91
C ALA A 36 -0.66 15.78 6.44
N GLY A 37 -1.27 16.50 5.49
CA GLY A 37 -0.97 16.32 4.07
C GLY A 37 0.54 16.47 3.77
N GLY A 38 1.17 15.38 3.31
CA GLY A 38 2.61 15.34 2.99
C GLY A 38 3.52 14.90 4.15
N GLU A 39 2.96 14.59 5.31
CA GLU A 39 3.70 14.08 6.46
C GLU A 39 3.96 12.56 6.34
N PRO A 40 5.16 12.06 6.71
CA PRO A 40 5.41 10.62 6.78
C PRO A 40 4.53 9.95 7.84
N ALA A 41 3.93 8.82 7.47
CA ALA A 41 3.06 8.03 8.35
C ALA A 41 3.59 6.60 8.51
N ASP A 42 3.41 6.02 9.69
CA ASP A 42 3.73 4.63 10.02
C ASP A 42 2.78 3.64 9.33
N ALA A 43 1.53 4.07 9.09
CA ALA A 43 0.53 3.32 8.35
C ALA A 43 -0.40 4.27 7.56
N ALA A 44 -1.12 3.74 6.57
CA ALA A 44 -2.07 4.52 5.78
C ALA A 44 -3.39 3.78 5.60
N ILE A 45 -4.50 4.46 5.87
CA ILE A 45 -5.86 4.07 5.49
C ILE A 45 -6.20 4.83 4.21
N GLN A 46 -6.37 4.10 3.13
CA GLN A 46 -6.82 4.65 1.85
C GLN A 46 -8.19 4.06 1.53
N ASP A 47 -9.17 4.93 1.36
CA ASP A 47 -10.43 4.61 0.73
C ASP A 47 -10.15 4.24 -0.72
N GLU A 48 -10.57 3.03 -1.08
CA GLU A 48 -10.43 2.52 -2.43
C GLU A 48 -11.31 3.29 -3.44
N GLY A 49 -12.20 4.17 -2.96
CA GLY A 49 -13.05 5.05 -3.77
C GLY A 49 -12.42 6.35 -4.29
N ALA A 50 -11.20 6.73 -3.89
CA ALA A 50 -10.55 7.98 -4.34
C ALA A 50 -9.86 7.80 -5.71
N THR A 51 -10.68 7.72 -6.76
CA THR A 51 -10.38 7.53 -8.20
C THR A 51 -9.24 6.55 -8.51
N PRO A 52 -9.58 5.28 -8.81
CA PRO A 52 -8.63 4.26 -9.21
C PRO A 52 -7.85 4.65 -10.49
N PRO A 53 -6.59 4.21 -10.68
CA PRO A 53 -6.11 3.96 -12.03
C PRO A 53 -7.12 3.02 -12.72
N GLU A 54 -7.39 3.19 -14.02
CA GLU A 54 -8.35 2.35 -14.77
C GLU A 54 -8.21 0.88 -14.35
N ALA A 55 -9.34 0.22 -14.04
CA ALA A 55 -9.34 -1.15 -13.50
C ALA A 55 -8.42 -2.05 -14.35
N GLY A 56 -7.35 -2.55 -13.72
CA GLY A 56 -6.28 -3.32 -14.39
C GLY A 56 -4.92 -2.60 -14.49
N THR A 57 -4.87 -1.29 -14.24
CA THR A 57 -3.61 -0.53 -14.24
C THR A 57 -2.99 -0.50 -12.85
N LEU A 58 -1.79 -1.06 -12.72
CA LEU A 58 -1.00 -0.97 -11.50
C LEU A 58 -0.59 0.49 -11.24
N THR A 59 -0.59 0.88 -9.96
CA THR A 59 0.03 2.12 -9.49
C THR A 59 1.56 2.01 -9.62
N THR A 60 2.27 3.15 -9.50
CA THR A 60 3.74 3.15 -9.52
C THR A 60 4.33 2.25 -8.44
N ARG A 61 3.76 2.28 -7.23
CA ARG A 61 4.25 1.46 -6.11
C ARG A 61 4.00 -0.03 -6.35
N GLU A 62 2.86 -0.37 -6.94
CA GLU A 62 2.53 -1.75 -7.31
C GLU A 62 3.43 -2.26 -8.44
N ARG A 63 3.82 -1.41 -9.41
CA ARG A 63 4.82 -1.77 -10.44
C ARG A 63 6.19 -2.06 -9.84
N GLU A 64 6.66 -1.24 -8.90
CA GLU A 64 7.93 -1.48 -8.20
C GLU A 64 7.89 -2.81 -7.44
N VAL A 65 6.79 -3.08 -6.74
CA VAL A 65 6.58 -4.35 -6.03
C VAL A 65 6.54 -5.51 -7.02
N LEU A 66 5.83 -5.38 -8.14
CA LEU A 66 5.79 -6.38 -9.20
C LEU A 66 7.19 -6.68 -9.74
N GLY A 67 8.02 -5.67 -10.03
CA GLY A 67 9.40 -5.85 -10.45
C GLY A 67 10.24 -6.63 -9.42
N LEU A 68 10.07 -6.35 -8.13
CA LEU A 68 10.75 -7.12 -7.10
C LEU A 68 10.22 -8.57 -6.97
N LEU A 69 8.94 -8.80 -7.28
CA LEU A 69 8.38 -10.16 -7.34
C LEU A 69 9.00 -10.98 -8.47
N THR A 70 9.35 -10.37 -9.61
CA THR A 70 10.01 -11.08 -10.74
C THR A 70 11.40 -11.55 -10.35
N GLU A 71 12.12 -10.80 -9.53
CA GLU A 71 13.41 -11.19 -8.95
C GLU A 71 13.29 -12.26 -7.85
N GLY A 72 12.07 -12.70 -7.52
CA GLY A 72 11.83 -13.66 -6.44
C GLY A 72 11.95 -13.06 -5.03
N ALA A 73 11.89 -11.74 -4.88
CA ALA A 73 12.07 -11.10 -3.57
C ALA A 73 10.92 -11.46 -2.60
N SER A 74 11.27 -11.87 -1.37
CA SER A 74 10.30 -12.07 -0.29
C SER A 74 9.70 -10.76 0.19
N ASN A 75 8.55 -10.78 0.89
CA ASN A 75 7.95 -9.56 1.43
C ASN A 75 8.90 -8.80 2.39
N LYS A 76 9.77 -9.52 3.10
CA LYS A 76 10.82 -8.92 3.93
C LYS A 76 11.91 -8.24 3.09
N ALA A 77 12.29 -8.83 1.97
CA ALA A 77 13.23 -8.22 1.03
C ALA A 77 12.63 -7.00 0.33
N ILE A 78 11.36 -7.08 -0.10
CA ILE A 78 10.59 -5.97 -0.68
C ILE A 78 10.50 -4.81 0.33
N ALA A 79 10.11 -5.11 1.56
CA ALA A 79 10.08 -4.14 2.65
C ALA A 79 11.42 -3.41 2.82
N ARG A 80 12.52 -4.16 2.87
CA ARG A 80 13.87 -3.58 2.99
C ARG A 80 14.27 -2.73 1.79
N ARG A 81 14.00 -3.19 0.56
CA ARG A 81 14.39 -2.49 -0.67
C ARG A 81 13.57 -1.22 -0.90
N LEU A 82 12.31 -1.24 -0.49
CA LEU A 82 11.37 -0.14 -0.67
C LEU A 82 11.27 0.79 0.55
N GLY A 83 11.97 0.47 1.65
CA GLY A 83 11.97 1.28 2.87
C GLY A 83 10.62 1.29 3.61
N ILE A 84 9.86 0.20 3.57
CA ILE A 84 8.53 0.08 4.18
C ILE A 84 8.47 -1.08 5.18
N SER A 85 7.41 -1.15 5.99
CA SER A 85 7.20 -2.31 6.87
C SER A 85 6.90 -3.59 6.07
N VAL A 86 7.17 -4.75 6.66
CA VAL A 86 6.80 -6.06 6.07
C VAL A 86 5.28 -6.17 5.89
N HIS A 87 4.52 -5.57 6.80
CA HIS A 87 3.07 -5.51 6.73
C HIS A 87 2.61 -4.71 5.48
N THR A 88 3.19 -3.53 5.26
CA THR A 88 2.94 -2.69 4.09
C THR A 88 3.35 -3.39 2.79
N ALA A 89 4.48 -4.11 2.80
CA ALA A 89 4.90 -4.91 1.65
C ALA A 89 3.89 -6.03 1.32
N LYS A 90 3.36 -6.72 2.35
CA LYS A 90 2.31 -7.73 2.16
C LYS A 90 1.04 -7.12 1.56
N PHE A 91 0.65 -5.93 2.02
CA PHE A 91 -0.50 -5.21 1.49
C PHE A 91 -0.32 -4.89 0.00
N HIS A 92 0.80 -4.29 -0.40
CA HIS A 92 1.06 -4.00 -1.82
C HIS A 92 1.12 -5.25 -2.69
N VAL A 93 1.72 -6.35 -2.19
CA VAL A 93 1.74 -7.62 -2.93
C VAL A 93 0.32 -8.17 -3.15
N GLY A 94 -0.56 -8.06 -2.16
CA GLY A 94 -1.98 -8.43 -2.31
C GLY A 94 -2.65 -7.61 -3.42
N ARG A 95 -2.51 -6.28 -3.36
CA ARG A 95 -3.08 -5.38 -4.38
C ARG A 95 -2.58 -5.65 -5.79
N VAL A 96 -1.30 -6.01 -5.96
CA VAL A 96 -0.74 -6.43 -7.25
C VAL A 96 -1.41 -7.72 -7.75
N ILE A 97 -1.53 -8.72 -6.90
CA ILE A 97 -2.17 -10.01 -7.25
C ILE A 97 -3.63 -9.78 -7.65
N ASP A 98 -4.37 -9.01 -6.85
CA ASP A 98 -5.79 -8.72 -7.10
C ASP A 98 -5.98 -7.95 -8.41
N LYS A 99 -5.15 -6.94 -8.69
CA LYS A 99 -5.25 -6.13 -9.92
C LYS A 99 -4.84 -6.86 -11.18
N LEU A 100 -4.00 -7.88 -11.07
CA LEU A 100 -3.61 -8.74 -12.17
C LEU A 100 -4.52 -9.97 -12.33
N ASP A 101 -5.59 -10.04 -11.52
CA ASP A 101 -6.51 -11.19 -11.44
C ASP A 101 -5.75 -12.52 -11.32
N ALA A 102 -4.71 -12.52 -10.47
CA ALA A 102 -3.81 -13.64 -10.32
C ALA A 102 -4.17 -14.48 -9.09
N THR A 103 -3.91 -15.78 -9.16
CA THR A 103 -4.17 -16.73 -8.06
C THR A 103 -3.08 -16.72 -6.99
N GLY A 104 -2.00 -15.96 -7.21
CA GLY A 104 -0.90 -15.83 -6.29
C GLY A 104 0.31 -15.14 -6.93
N ARG A 105 1.39 -15.01 -6.17
CA ARG A 105 2.58 -14.24 -6.60
C ARG A 105 3.23 -14.77 -7.89
N THR A 106 3.31 -16.09 -8.05
CA THR A 106 3.93 -16.71 -9.23
C THR A 106 3.07 -16.47 -10.46
N ASP A 107 1.75 -16.61 -10.30
CA ASP A 107 0.79 -16.35 -11.36
C ASP A 107 0.76 -14.87 -11.74
N ALA A 108 0.90 -13.95 -10.76
CA ALA A 108 1.02 -12.52 -11.01
C ALA A 108 2.25 -12.17 -11.85
N VAL A 109 3.41 -12.77 -11.55
CA VAL A 109 4.63 -12.60 -12.35
C VAL A 109 4.44 -13.18 -13.76
N ALA A 110 3.87 -14.38 -13.87
CA ALA A 110 3.61 -15.01 -15.16
C ALA A 110 2.62 -14.20 -16.01
N HIS A 111 1.56 -13.66 -15.39
CA HIS A 111 0.60 -12.78 -16.03
C HIS A 111 1.29 -11.52 -16.56
N ALA A 112 2.05 -10.84 -15.71
CA ALA A 112 2.75 -9.61 -16.09
C ALA A 112 3.74 -9.81 -17.24
N ALA A 113 4.40 -10.98 -17.29
CA ALA A 113 5.28 -11.32 -18.40
C ALA A 113 4.50 -11.54 -19.70
N ARG A 114 3.34 -12.22 -19.65
CA ARG A 114 2.48 -12.46 -20.82
C ARG A 114 1.88 -11.17 -21.38
N THR A 115 1.53 -10.23 -20.52
CA THR A 115 0.90 -8.95 -20.91
C THR A 115 1.92 -7.86 -21.26
N GLY A 116 3.22 -8.15 -21.16
CA GLY A 116 4.29 -7.19 -21.47
C GLY A 116 4.44 -6.07 -20.44
N LEU A 117 3.85 -6.21 -19.25
CA LEU A 117 4.03 -5.28 -18.12
C LEU A 117 5.45 -5.34 -17.55
N ILE A 118 6.13 -6.47 -17.75
CA ILE A 118 7.53 -6.70 -17.42
C ILE A 118 8.18 -7.48 -18.56
N HIS A 119 9.48 -7.25 -18.76
CA HIS A 119 10.31 -8.08 -19.63
C HIS A 119 11.17 -8.97 -18.73
N LEU A 120 11.10 -10.29 -18.94
CA LEU A 120 11.92 -11.30 -18.25
C LEU A 120 13.16 -11.64 -19.06
#